data_AF-A0A8F5GSU9-F1
#
_entry.id   AF-A0A8F5GSU9-F1
#
_cell.length_a   1.000
_cell.length_b   1.000
_cell.length_c   1.000
_cell.angle_alpha   90.00
_cell.angle_beta   90.00
_cell.angle_gamma   90.00
#
_symmetry.space_group_name_H-M   'P 1'
#
loop_
_entity.id
_entity.type
_entity.pdbx_description
1 polymer ?
#
loop_
_entity_poly.entity_id
_entity_poly.type
_entity_poly.pdbx_seq_one_letter_code
_entity_poly.pdbx_strand_id
1 'polypeptide(L)'
;MKIYIWLSEEMSKKLEDLGLNYAREVLGGMKRIEIELEQDIVEEIVKLFPNAKVDSSTTKSIELLPKSFKNEILRIIIEKRIEPKKALLEAIKSFKGR
;
A
#
# COMPACT_ATOMS: atom_id res chain seq x y z
N MET A 1 -5.74 4.95 10.32
CA MET A 1 -4.98 3.68 10.26
C MET A 1 -4.01 3.76 9.09
N LYS A 2 -2.95 2.93 9.01
CA LYS A 2 -1.98 2.99 7.90
C LYS A 2 -1.80 1.64 7.19
N ILE A 3 -1.38 1.67 5.93
CA ILE A 3 -0.77 0.51 5.25
C ILE A 3 0.67 0.87 4.91
N TYR A 4 1.55 -0.11 5.12
CA TYR A 4 2.94 -0.03 4.70
C TYR A 4 3.19 -0.96 3.53
N ILE A 5 3.67 -0.38 2.42
CA ILE A 5 4.15 -1.14 1.26
C ILE A 5 5.67 -1.00 1.21
N TRP A 6 6.36 -2.05 1.65
CA TRP A 6 7.82 -2.12 1.59
C TRP A 6 8.29 -2.26 0.14
N LEU A 7 9.32 -1.50 -0.22
CA LEU A 7 9.88 -1.48 -1.55
C LEU A 7 11.24 -2.16 -1.56
N SER A 8 11.52 -2.92 -2.62
CA SER A 8 12.89 -3.28 -2.96
C SER A 8 13.64 -2.05 -3.49
N GLU A 9 14.97 -2.10 -3.50
CA GLU A 9 15.80 -1.05 -4.09
C GLU A 9 15.44 -0.81 -5.57
N GLU A 10 15.23 -1.88 -6.33
CA GLU A 10 14.81 -1.81 -7.74
C GLU A 10 13.49 -1.05 -7.90
N MET A 11 12.49 -1.38 -7.08
CA MET A 11 11.18 -0.72 -7.14
C MET A 11 11.26 0.74 -6.70
N SER A 12 12.06 1.03 -5.67
CA SER A 12 12.28 2.40 -5.23
C SER A 12 12.93 3.24 -6.32
N LYS A 13 13.99 2.73 -6.95
CA LYS A 13 14.67 3.40 -8.05
C LYS A 13 13.73 3.64 -9.22
N LYS A 14 12.91 2.64 -9.58
CA LYS A 14 11.89 2.78 -10.64
C LYS A 14 10.88 3.90 -10.35
N LEU A 15 10.45 4.05 -9.10
CA LEU A 15 9.55 5.14 -8.71
C LEU A 15 10.26 6.50 -8.81
N GLU A 16 11.51 6.60 -8.37
CA GLU A 16 12.33 7.82 -8.48
C GLU A 16 12.58 8.23 -9.94
N ASP A 17 12.93 7.27 -10.81
CA ASP A 17 13.14 7.49 -12.25
C ASP A 17 11.85 7.99 -12.95
N LEU A 18 10.69 7.65 -12.41
CA LEU A 18 9.38 8.13 -12.88
C LEU A 18 8.95 9.45 -12.23
N GLY A 19 9.74 10.01 -11.31
CA GLY A 19 9.40 11.21 -10.53
C GLY A 19 8.32 10.98 -9.47
N LEU A 20 8.04 9.73 -9.10
CA LEU A 20 6.99 9.34 -8.16
C LEU A 20 7.57 9.22 -6.73
N ASN A 21 7.76 10.37 -6.07
CA ASN A 21 8.39 10.49 -4.75
C ASN A 21 7.46 10.13 -3.57
N TYR A 22 6.84 8.95 -3.60
CA TYR A 22 5.91 8.48 -2.56
C TYR A 22 6.58 7.58 -1.50
N ALA A 23 7.82 7.17 -1.75
CA ALA A 23 8.57 6.30 -0.87
C ALA A 23 9.27 7.11 0.24
N ARG A 24 9.19 6.63 1.47
CA ARG A 24 9.91 7.17 2.63
C ARG A 24 10.96 6.18 3.11
N GLU A 25 12.17 6.67 3.32
CA GLU A 25 13.23 5.90 3.98
C GLU A 25 12.99 5.84 5.49
N VAL A 26 13.12 4.65 6.09
CA VAL A 26 12.80 4.44 7.51
C VAL A 26 13.85 3.66 8.28
N LEU A 27 14.61 2.76 7.65
CA LEU A 27 15.60 1.90 8.32
C LEU A 27 16.80 1.62 7.41
N GLY A 28 17.89 2.38 7.56
CA GLY A 28 19.18 2.09 6.90
C GLY A 28 19.08 1.83 5.39
N GLY A 29 18.37 2.68 4.65
CA GLY A 29 18.13 2.52 3.21
C GLY A 29 16.84 1.77 2.84
N MET A 30 16.16 1.11 3.78
CA MET A 30 14.84 0.51 3.50
C MET A 30 13.79 1.59 3.29
N LYS A 31 13.10 1.50 2.16
CA LYS A 31 12.05 2.43 1.75
C LYS A 31 10.68 1.77 1.76
N ARG A 32 9.66 2.54 2.13
CA ARG A 32 8.26 2.10 2.11
C ARG A 32 7.32 3.23 1.69
N ILE A 33 6.21 2.87 1.08
CA ILE A 33 5.07 3.77 0.89
C ILE A 33 4.16 3.65 2.12
N GLU A 34 3.79 4.78 2.70
CA GLU A 34 2.81 4.86 3.77
C GLU A 34 1.49 5.41 3.22
N ILE A 35 0.39 4.69 3.45
CA ILE A 35 -0.94 5.11 3.00
C ILE A 35 -1.81 5.30 4.23
N GLU A 36 -2.29 6.52 4.46
CA GLU A 36 -3.24 6.80 5.54
C GLU A 36 -4.67 6.45 5.11
N LEU A 37 -5.39 5.81 6.02
CA LEU A 37 -6.72 5.27 5.83
C LEU A 37 -7.71 5.85 6.84
N GLU A 38 -8.86 6.23 6.31
CA GLU A 38 -10.12 6.39 7.02
C GLU A 38 -10.69 5.04 7.47
N GLN A 39 -11.57 5.08 8.47
CA GLN A 39 -12.10 3.88 9.13
C GLN A 39 -12.95 3.02 8.19
N ASP A 40 -13.71 3.63 7.29
CA ASP A 40 -14.50 2.94 6.27
C ASP A 40 -13.60 2.09 5.36
N ILE A 41 -12.48 2.64 4.88
CA ILE A 41 -11.53 1.91 4.05
C ILE A 41 -10.89 0.74 4.82
N VAL A 42 -10.59 0.94 6.11
CA VAL A 42 -10.07 -0.15 6.98
C VAL A 42 -11.06 -1.31 7.02
N GLU A 43 -12.33 -1.02 7.28
CA GLU A 43 -13.38 -2.04 7.33
C GLU A 43 -13.54 -2.77 6.00
N GLU A 44 -13.43 -2.07 4.87
CA GLU A 44 -13.47 -2.69 3.55
C GLU A 44 -12.30 -3.65 3.33
N ILE A 45 -11.10 -3.25 3.71
CA ILE A 45 -9.89 -4.08 3.55
C ILE A 45 -9.95 -5.32 4.44
N VAL A 46 -10.43 -5.19 5.67
CA VAL A 46 -10.60 -6.33 6.60
C VAL A 46 -11.67 -7.31 6.09
N LYS A 47 -12.76 -6.80 5.50
CA LYS A 47 -13.78 -7.65 4.85
C LYS A 47 -13.21 -8.41 3.66
N LEU A 48 -12.37 -7.77 2.84
CA LEU A 48 -11.71 -8.39 1.69
C LEU A 48 -10.65 -9.41 2.09
N PHE A 49 -9.94 -9.15 3.18
CA PHE A 49 -8.85 -9.99 3.66
C PHE A 49 -9.05 -10.30 5.14
N PRO A 50 -9.87 -11.32 5.49
CA PRO A 50 -10.13 -11.69 6.89
C PRO A 50 -8.87 -12.06 7.69
N ASN A 51 -7.80 -12.46 7.00
CA ASN A 51 -6.50 -12.78 7.59
C ASN A 51 -5.61 -11.54 7.81
N ALA A 52 -6.03 -10.36 7.38
CA ALA A 52 -5.30 -9.12 7.63
C ALA A 52 -5.35 -8.81 9.14
N LYS A 53 -4.21 -8.41 9.69
CA LYS A 53 -4.11 -8.07 11.11
C LYS A 53 -4.17 -6.56 11.27
N VAL A 54 -5.14 -6.07 12.05
CA VAL A 54 -5.22 -4.65 12.40
C VAL A 54 -4.50 -4.42 13.73
N ASP A 55 -3.34 -3.75 13.68
CA ASP A 55 -2.63 -3.33 14.88
C ASP A 55 -3.05 -1.89 15.24
N SER A 56 -4.06 -1.76 16.09
CA SER A 56 -4.57 -0.47 16.58
C SER A 56 -3.74 0.14 17.71
N SER A 57 -2.87 -0.64 18.35
CA SER A 57 -2.23 -0.26 19.62
C SER A 57 -0.82 0.28 19.43
N THR A 58 -0.04 -0.31 18.52
CA THR A 58 1.41 -0.04 18.41
C THR A 58 1.73 0.81 17.18
N THR A 59 1.54 0.24 16.00
CA THR A 59 1.91 0.83 14.71
C THR A 59 0.77 1.55 14.02
N LYS A 60 -0.47 1.38 14.53
CA LYS A 60 -1.71 1.89 13.92
C LYS A 60 -1.76 1.53 12.43
N SER A 61 -1.48 0.26 12.11
CA SER A 61 -1.40 -0.24 10.74
C SER A 61 -2.18 -1.52 10.47
N ILE A 62 -2.50 -1.76 9.19
CA ILE A 62 -3.00 -3.04 8.68
C ILE A 62 -1.81 -3.84 8.15
N GLU A 63 -1.58 -4.98 8.78
CA GLU A 63 -0.52 -5.93 8.47
C GLU A 63 -1.07 -7.18 7.75
N LEU A 64 -0.16 -8.02 7.27
CA LEU A 64 -0.48 -9.31 6.65
C LEU A 64 -1.36 -9.25 5.38
N LEU A 65 -1.43 -8.10 4.72
CA LEU A 65 -2.08 -7.99 3.41
C LEU A 65 -1.39 -8.89 2.37
N PRO A 66 -2.15 -9.55 1.47
CA PRO A 66 -1.59 -10.41 0.44
C PRO A 66 -0.55 -9.70 -0.42
N LYS A 67 0.54 -10.41 -0.75
CA LYS A 67 1.58 -9.88 -1.65
C LYS A 67 1.00 -9.45 -3.01
N SER A 68 0.05 -10.21 -3.54
CA SER A 68 -0.66 -9.89 -4.79
C SER A 68 -1.38 -8.54 -4.72
N PHE A 69 -2.03 -8.24 -3.60
CA PHE A 69 -2.73 -6.97 -3.39
C PHE A 69 -1.74 -5.80 -3.30
N LYS A 70 -0.64 -5.94 -2.55
CA LYS A 70 0.41 -4.91 -2.48
C LYS A 70 1.05 -4.64 -3.85
N ASN A 71 1.30 -5.69 -4.61
CA ASN A 71 1.83 -5.58 -5.96
C ASN A 71 0.86 -4.90 -6.92
N GLU A 72 -0.45 -5.15 -6.79
CA GLU A 72 -1.47 -4.47 -7.59
C GLU A 72 -1.44 -2.96 -7.35
N ILE A 73 -1.36 -2.53 -6.09
CA ILE A 73 -1.26 -1.10 -5.74
C ILE A 73 -0.04 -0.48 -6.40
N LEU A 74 1.13 -1.12 -6.27
CA LEU A 74 2.36 -0.63 -6.89
C LEU A 74 2.25 -0.57 -8.42
N ARG A 75 1.64 -1.58 -9.04
CA ARG A 75 1.39 -1.60 -10.48
C ARG A 75 0.56 -0.39 -10.90
N ILE A 76 -0.55 -0.14 -10.21
CA ILE A 76 -1.45 0.98 -10.50
C ILE A 76 -0.74 2.34 -10.31
N ILE A 77 0.04 2.51 -9.23
CA ILE A 77 0.84 3.73 -9.01
C ILE A 77 1.74 4.00 -10.21
N ILE A 78 2.44 2.97 -10.70
CA ILE A 78 3.41 3.11 -11.81
C ILE A 78 2.71 3.32 -13.14
N GLU A 79 1.70 2.50 -13.46
CA GLU A 79 1.01 2.53 -14.75
C GLU A 79 0.20 3.82 -14.92
N LYS A 80 -0.50 4.25 -13.87
CA LYS A 80 -1.39 5.41 -13.93
C LYS A 80 -0.77 6.68 -13.40
N ARG A 81 0.41 6.61 -12.77
CA ARG A 81 1.10 7.75 -12.14
C ARG A 81 0.21 8.51 -11.17
N ILE A 82 -0.54 7.76 -10.37
CA ILE A 82 -1.46 8.32 -9.37
C ILE A 82 -0.92 8.14 -7.96
N GLU A 83 -1.44 8.95 -7.04
CA GLU A 83 -1.09 8.87 -5.63
C GLU A 83 -1.44 7.50 -5.01
N PRO A 84 -0.66 7.03 -4.02
CA PRO A 84 -0.85 5.71 -3.41
C PRO A 84 -2.26 5.44 -2.88
N LYS A 85 -2.91 6.45 -2.32
CA LYS A 85 -4.27 6.32 -1.78
C LYS A 85 -5.30 6.06 -2.88
N LYS A 86 -5.20 6.75 -4.02
CA LYS A 86 -6.08 6.47 -5.18
C LYS A 86 -5.80 5.09 -5.77
N ALA A 87 -4.53 4.71 -5.88
CA ALA A 87 -4.16 3.37 -6.33
C ALA A 87 -4.69 2.26 -5.42
N LEU A 88 -4.66 2.47 -4.10
CA LEU A 88 -5.26 1.56 -3.13
C LEU A 88 -6.77 1.38 -3.37
N LEU A 89 -7.51 2.47 -3.54
CA LEU A 89 -8.96 2.41 -3.79
C LEU A 89 -9.28 1.68 -5.10
N GLU A 90 -8.48 1.86 -6.13
CA GLU A 90 -8.62 1.10 -7.38
C GLU A 90 -8.28 -0.38 -7.22
N ALA A 91 -7.25 -0.70 -6.44
CA ALA A 91 -6.90 -2.08 -6.13
C ALA A 91 -8.03 -2.78 -5.35
N ILE A 92 -8.63 -2.10 -4.36
CA ILE A 92 -9.80 -2.60 -3.61
C ILE A 92 -10.94 -2.95 -4.58
N LYS A 93 -11.28 -2.05 -5.51
CA LYS A 93 -12.32 -2.30 -6.53
C LYS A 93 -11.98 -3.50 -7.42
N SER A 94 -10.72 -3.62 -7.83
CA SER A 94 -10.25 -4.71 -8.69
C SER A 94 -10.29 -6.08 -8.00
N PHE A 95 -10.17 -6.12 -6.67
CA PHE A 95 -10.27 -7.35 -5.88
C PHE A 95 -11.70 -7.68 -5.44
N LYS A 96 -12.60 -6.69 -5.30
CA LYS A 96 -14.03 -6.91 -5.04
C LYS A 96 -14.75 -7.59 -6.21
N GLY A 97 -14.27 -7.39 -7.44
CA GLY A 97 -14.85 -7.97 -8.65
C GLY A 97 -14.31 -9.33 -9.07
N ARG A 98 -13.46 -9.96 -8.24
CA ARG A 98 -12.90 -11.30 -8.46
C ARG A 98 -13.55 -12.30 -7.52
#